data_AF-A0AAV3IDH2-F1
#
_entry.id   AF-A0AAV3IDH2-F1
#
_cell.length_a   1.000
_cell.length_b   1.000
_cell.length_c   1.000
_cell.angle_alpha   90.00
_cell.angle_beta   90.00
_cell.angle_gamma   90.00
#
_symmetry.space_group_name_H-M   'P 1'
#
loop_
_entity.id
_entity.type
_entity.pdbx_description
1 polymer ?
#
loop_
_entity_poly.entity_id
_entity_poly.type
_entity_poly.pdbx_seq_one_letter_code
_entity_poly.pdbx_strand_id
1 'polypeptide(L)' 'TEAEKQECEKLLTPEAKKLLENQALDCLKNAKTDEERKECLKDLPKDLQKKVLAKESVKAYLDCVSK' A
#
# COMPACT_ATOMS: atom_id res chain seq x y z
N THR A 1 -14.28 -7.08 -13.49
CA THR A 1 -15.31 -6.92 -12.43
C THR A 1 -14.66 -6.98 -11.04
N GLU A 2 -15.36 -6.52 -9.98
CA GLU A 2 -14.89 -6.68 -8.59
C GLU A 2 -14.57 -8.15 -8.28
N ALA A 3 -15.37 -9.08 -8.79
CA ALA A 3 -15.14 -10.53 -8.67
C ALA A 3 -13.81 -10.99 -9.30
N GLU A 4 -13.48 -10.52 -10.52
CA GLU A 4 -12.20 -10.86 -11.17
C GLU A 4 -10.99 -10.35 -10.39
N LYS A 5 -11.07 -9.13 -9.82
CA LYS A 5 -10.00 -8.61 -8.96
C LYS A 5 -9.79 -9.47 -7.72
N GLN A 6 -10.87 -9.93 -7.09
CA GLN A 6 -10.80 -10.83 -5.93
C GLN A 6 -10.21 -12.20 -6.29
N GLU A 7 -10.45 -12.73 -7.50
CA GLU A 7 -9.80 -13.96 -7.94
C GLU A 7 -8.30 -13.75 -8.19
N CYS A 8 -7.90 -12.64 -8.82
CA CYS A 8 -6.49 -12.28 -8.96
C CYS A 8 -5.79 -12.11 -7.59
N GLU A 9 -6.48 -11.54 -6.60
CA GLU A 9 -5.98 -11.39 -5.23
C GLU A 9 -5.73 -12.72 -4.51
N LYS A 10 -6.50 -13.77 -4.85
CA LYS A 10 -6.30 -15.13 -4.33
C LYS A 10 -5.09 -15.82 -4.95
N LEU A 11 -4.74 -15.48 -6.20
CA LEU A 11 -3.56 -16.00 -6.89
C LEU A 11 -2.25 -15.37 -6.38
N LEU A 12 -2.32 -14.20 -5.77
CA LEU A 12 -1.15 -13.55 -5.17
C LEU A 12 -0.67 -14.36 -3.96
N THR A 13 0.58 -14.85 -4.05
CA THR A 13 1.25 -15.50 -2.93
C THR A 13 1.55 -14.48 -1.81
N PRO A 14 1.71 -14.93 -0.55
CA PRO A 14 2.08 -14.03 0.55
C PRO A 14 3.37 -13.24 0.28
N GLU A 15 4.30 -13.81 -0.48
CA GLU A 15 5.55 -13.16 -0.87
C GLU A 15 5.33 -12.06 -1.91
N ALA A 16 4.53 -12.32 -2.96
CA ALA A 16 4.15 -11.30 -3.93
C ALA A 16 3.39 -10.15 -3.26
N LYS A 17 2.49 -10.45 -2.32
CA LYS A 17 1.78 -9.43 -1.52
C LYS A 17 2.74 -8.55 -0.72
N LYS A 18 3.79 -9.12 -0.12
CA LYS A 18 4.82 -8.35 0.59
C LYS A 18 5.63 -7.47 -0.36
N LEU A 19 5.95 -7.94 -1.57
CA LEU A 19 6.66 -7.14 -2.57
C LEU A 19 5.83 -5.94 -3.03
N LEU A 20 4.54 -6.14 -3.32
CA LEU A 20 3.60 -5.06 -3.66
C LEU A 20 3.45 -4.04 -2.52
N GLU A 21 3.39 -4.53 -1.28
CA GLU A 21 3.32 -3.69 -0.08
C GLU A 21 4.57 -2.81 0.08
N ASN A 22 5.77 -3.36 -0.15
CA ASN A 22 7.02 -2.59 -0.08
C ASN A 22 7.12 -1.56 -1.21
N GLN A 23 6.76 -1.92 -2.45
CA GLN A 23 6.73 -0.99 -3.58
C GLN A 23 5.78 0.19 -3.33
N ALA A 24 4.59 -0.09 -2.79
CA ALA A 24 3.63 0.94 -2.44
C ALA A 24 4.15 1.87 -1.34
N LEU A 25 4.79 1.32 -0.30
CA LEU A 25 5.42 2.11 0.75
C LEU A 25 6.56 2.99 0.21
N ASP A 26 7.37 2.50 -0.73
CA ASP A 26 8.43 3.29 -1.35
C ASP A 26 7.88 4.39 -2.27
N CYS A 27 6.79 4.14 -2.98
CA CYS A 27 6.07 5.15 -3.74
C CYS A 27 5.53 6.27 -2.82
N LEU A 28 4.85 5.89 -1.72
CA LEU A 28 4.25 6.83 -0.77
C LEU A 28 5.27 7.71 -0.04
N LYS A 29 6.51 7.24 0.17
CA LYS A 29 7.60 8.06 0.74
C LYS A 29 7.96 9.24 -0.15
N ASN A 30 7.81 9.11 -1.46
CA ASN A 30 8.15 10.15 -2.43
C ASN A 30 6.94 11.02 -2.81
N ALA A 31 5.72 10.50 -2.63
CA ALA A 31 4.48 11.21 -2.92
C ALA A 31 4.30 12.42 -2.00
N LYS A 32 4.14 13.62 -2.59
CA LYS A 32 3.96 14.88 -1.87
C LYS A 32 2.50 15.35 -1.85
N THR A 33 1.71 14.87 -2.80
CA THR A 33 0.30 15.25 -2.99
C THR A 33 -0.63 14.05 -2.82
N ASP A 34 -1.89 14.34 -2.52
CA ASP A 34 -2.93 13.30 -2.42
C ASP A 34 -3.15 12.55 -3.75
N GLU A 35 -3.00 13.23 -4.89
CA GLU A 35 -3.05 12.60 -6.21
C GLU A 35 -1.93 11.57 -6.41
N GLU A 36 -0.67 11.92 -6.07
CA GLU A 36 0.45 10.96 -6.14
C GLU A 36 0.23 9.78 -5.19
N ARG A 37 -0.32 10.02 -4.00
CA ARG A 37 -0.66 8.96 -3.04
C ARG A 37 -1.74 8.02 -3.59
N LYS A 38 -2.76 8.55 -4.26
CA LYS A 38 -3.80 7.74 -4.92
C LYS A 38 -3.21 6.92 -6.07
N GLU A 39 -2.27 7.48 -6.83
CA GLU A 39 -1.57 6.77 -7.90
C GLU A 39 -0.80 5.57 -7.37
N CYS A 40 -0.05 5.74 -6.27
CA CYS A 40 0.69 4.65 -5.60
C CYS A 40 -0.20 3.47 -5.16
N LEU A 41 -1.50 3.72 -4.97
CA LEU A 41 -2.45 2.73 -4.43
C LEU A 41 -3.44 2.19 -5.48
N LYS A 42 -3.53 2.82 -6.65
CA LYS A 42 -4.57 2.57 -7.67
C LYS A 42 -4.69 1.09 -8.08
N ASP A 43 -3.57 0.43 -8.28
CA ASP A 43 -3.50 -0.94 -8.81
C ASP A 43 -3.46 -2.01 -7.72
N LEU A 44 -3.41 -1.59 -6.45
CA LEU A 44 -3.37 -2.51 -5.33
C LEU A 44 -4.78 -3.03 -4.98
N PRO A 45 -4.86 -4.29 -4.56
CA PRO A 45 -5.99 -4.83 -3.80
C PRO A 45 -6.47 -3.92 -2.67
N LYS A 46 -7.79 -3.81 -2.47
CA LYS A 46 -8.37 -2.96 -1.41
C LYS A 46 -7.81 -3.31 -0.02
N ASP A 47 -7.61 -4.59 0.25
CA ASP A 47 -7.02 -5.06 1.52
C ASP A 47 -5.54 -4.68 1.66
N LEU A 48 -4.77 -4.69 0.57
CA LEU A 48 -3.38 -4.24 0.59
C LEU A 48 -3.28 -2.73 0.76
N GLN A 49 -4.14 -1.94 0.11
CA GLN A 49 -4.17 -0.48 0.29
C GLN A 49 -4.35 -0.10 1.77
N LYS A 50 -5.33 -0.70 2.44
CA LYS A 50 -5.57 -0.46 3.88
C LYS A 50 -4.36 -0.80 4.74
N LYS A 51 -3.68 -1.92 4.42
CA LYS A 51 -2.50 -2.37 5.16
C LYS A 51 -1.31 -1.45 4.98
N VAL A 52 -1.05 -1.02 3.74
CA VAL A 52 0.03 -0.07 3.40
C VAL A 52 -0.19 1.26 4.12
N LEU A 53 -1.40 1.82 4.05
CA LEU A 53 -1.75 3.08 4.72
C LEU A 53 -1.60 3.00 6.24
N ALA A 54 -2.01 1.88 6.86
CA ALA A 54 -1.84 1.67 8.30
C ALA A 54 -0.36 1.59 8.70
N LYS A 55 0.50 0.97 7.88
CA LYS A 55 1.95 0.96 8.12
C LYS A 55 2.56 2.33 7.96
N GLU A 56 2.15 3.09 6.95
CA GLU A 56 2.62 4.45 6.73
C GLU A 56 2.26 5.36 7.90
N SER A 57 1.02 5.27 8.42
CA SER A 57 0.59 6.08 9.56
C SER A 57 1.34 5.75 10.86
N VAL A 58 1.57 4.45 11.13
CA VAL A 58 2.40 4.01 12.26
C VAL A 58 3.83 4.51 12.10
N LYS A 59 4.41 4.42 10.90
CA LYS A 59 5.74 4.94 10.62
C LYS A 59 5.81 6.45 10.86
N ALA A 60 4.86 7.21 10.35
CA ALA A 60 4.80 8.67 10.55
C ALA A 60 4.70 9.04 12.03
N TYR A 61 3.92 8.29 12.81
CA TYR A 61 3.85 8.46 14.27
C TYR A 61 5.22 8.17 14.92
N LEU A 62 5.86 7.04 14.59
CA LEU A 62 7.18 6.67 15.12
C LEU A 62 8.26 7.70 14.78
N ASP A 63 8.28 8.20 13.54
CA ASP A 63 9.17 9.25 13.08
C ASP A 63 8.91 10.60 13.79
N CYS A 64 7.68 10.83 14.27
CA CYS A 64 7.30 12.00 15.05
C CYS A 64 7.78 11.90 16.50
N VAL A 65 7.59 10.76 17.16
CA VAL A 65 7.94 10.56 18.58
C VAL A 65 9.41 10.26 18.82
N SER A 66 10.17 9.87 17.79
CA SER A 66 11.62 9.60 17.89
C SER A 66 12.49 10.83 17.65
N LYS A 67 11.87 12.02 17.55
CA LYS A 67 12.55 13.32 17.43
C LYS A 67 12.97 13.87 18.78
#